data_AF-A0A7K3H766-F1
#
_entry.id   AF-A0A7K3H766-F1
#
_cell.length_a   1.000
_cell.length_b   1.000
_cell.length_c   1.000
_cell.angle_alpha   90.00
_cell.angle_beta   90.00
_cell.angle_gamma   90.00
#
_symmetry.space_group_name_H-M   'P 1'
#
loop_
_entity.id
_entity.type
_entity.pdbx_description
1 polymer ?
#
loop_
_entity_poly.entity_id
_entity_poly.type
_entity_poly.pdbx_seq_one_letter_code
_entity_poly.pdbx_strand_id
1 'polypeptide(L)'
;MADAAADDLIRLHHPELGHRYPEFQFTPGTDELRPVVREVNRLLLAGQDPWGAADWWLGGNTWLDGVPAELLDAVPHELILAAARALVEDD
;
A
#
# COMPACT_ATOMS: atom_id res chain seq x y z
N MET A 1 -16.32 2.11 16.13
CA MET A 1 -14.89 1.85 15.90
C MET A 1 -14.79 1.39 14.47
N ALA A 2 -14.36 2.27 13.55
CA ALA A 2 -14.01 1.83 12.21
C ALA A 2 -12.91 0.77 12.34
N ASP A 3 -13.01 -0.27 11.52
CA ASP A 3 -12.18 -1.45 11.56
C ASP A 3 -10.71 -1.06 11.31
N ALA A 4 -9.92 -0.87 12.37
CA ALA A 4 -8.53 -0.42 12.25
C ALA A 4 -7.69 -1.37 11.37
N ALA A 5 -8.07 -2.64 11.30
CA ALA A 5 -7.48 -3.62 10.39
C ALA A 5 -7.83 -3.36 8.92
N ALA A 6 -8.97 -2.75 8.61
CA ALA A 6 -9.34 -2.33 7.27
C ALA A 6 -8.59 -1.10 6.78
N ASP A 7 -8.15 -0.22 7.69
CA ASP A 7 -7.32 0.95 7.33
C ASP A 7 -5.88 0.54 6.97
N ASP A 8 -5.43 -0.58 7.52
CA ASP A 8 -4.11 -1.16 7.30
C ASP A 8 -3.97 -1.86 5.94
N LEU A 9 -5.09 -2.11 5.24
CA LEU A 9 -5.15 -2.93 4.04
C LEU A 9 -5.77 -2.19 2.86
N ILE A 10 -5.18 -2.39 1.70
CA ILE A 10 -5.82 -2.14 0.41
C ILE A 10 -6.82 -3.26 0.17
N ARG A 11 -8.09 -2.93 0.40
CA ARG A 11 -9.22 -3.83 0.17
C ARG A 11 -10.03 -3.32 -1.02
N LEU A 12 -9.78 -3.90 -2.19
CA LEU A 12 -10.48 -3.56 -3.42
C LEU A 12 -11.80 -4.33 -3.49
N HIS A 13 -12.89 -3.63 -3.81
CA HIS A 13 -14.19 -4.27 -4.03
C HIS A 13 -14.36 -4.62 -5.52
N HIS A 14 -14.46 -5.92 -5.82
CA HIS A 14 -14.81 -6.41 -7.15
C HIS A 14 -16.28 -6.84 -7.17
N PRO A 15 -17.09 -6.39 -8.16
CA PRO A 15 -18.54 -6.63 -8.17
C PRO A 15 -18.91 -8.12 -8.18
N GLU A 16 -18.12 -8.97 -8.84
CA GLU A 16 -18.41 -10.41 -8.95
C GLU A 16 -17.60 -11.29 -7.99
N LEU A 17 -16.44 -10.79 -7.54
CA LEU A 17 -15.43 -11.60 -6.87
C LEU A 17 -15.26 -11.24 -5.39
N GLY A 18 -16.08 -10.30 -4.90
CA GLY A 18 -16.02 -9.80 -3.55
C GLY A 18 -14.77 -8.95 -3.26
N HIS A 19 -14.35 -8.96 -2.00
CA HIS A 19 -13.14 -8.25 -1.59
C HIS A 19 -11.88 -8.95 -2.11
N ARG A 20 -10.97 -8.17 -2.67
CA ARG A 20 -9.67 -8.59 -3.16
C ARG A 20 -8.58 -7.75 -2.52
N TYR A 21 -7.46 -8.40 -2.28
CA TYR A 21 -6.30 -7.82 -1.62
C TYR A 21 -5.10 -8.06 -2.54
N PRO A 22 -4.41 -7.00 -2.99
CA PRO A 22 -3.15 -7.16 -3.69
C PRO A 22 -2.15 -8.00 -2.87
N GLU A 23 -1.50 -8.96 -3.52
CA GLU A 23 -0.67 -9.98 -2.86
C GLU A 23 0.58 -9.39 -2.20
N PHE A 24 1.17 -8.33 -2.78
CA PHE A 24 2.39 -7.67 -2.27
C PHE A 24 2.26 -7.16 -0.83
N GLN A 25 1.03 -7.01 -0.33
CA GLN A 25 0.78 -6.58 1.04
C GLN A 25 1.27 -7.59 2.07
N PHE A 26 1.38 -8.86 1.68
CA PHE A 26 1.71 -9.95 2.58
C PHE A 26 3.13 -10.45 2.36
N THR A 27 3.74 -10.98 3.42
CA THR A 27 5.04 -11.64 3.33
C THR A 27 4.91 -12.87 2.44
N PRO A 28 5.80 -13.07 1.44
CA PRO A 28 5.71 -14.21 0.54
C PRO A 28 5.61 -15.55 1.28
N GLY A 29 4.56 -16.32 0.96
CA GLY A 29 4.30 -17.61 1.59
C GLY A 29 3.58 -17.56 2.94
N THR A 30 3.14 -16.37 3.41
CA THR A 30 2.30 -16.21 4.60
C THR A 30 1.17 -15.21 4.35
N ASP A 31 0.16 -15.21 5.23
CA ASP A 31 -0.90 -14.18 5.27
C ASP A 31 -0.53 -12.99 6.19
N GLU A 32 0.75 -12.81 6.53
CA GLU A 32 1.20 -11.75 7.43
C GLU A 32 1.41 -10.44 6.66
N LEU A 33 0.66 -9.40 7.05
CA LEU A 33 0.80 -8.05 6.49
C LEU A 33 2.20 -7.48 6.76
N ARG A 34 2.92 -7.10 5.70
CA ARG A 34 4.26 -6.51 5.78
C ARG A 34 4.20 -5.19 6.57
N PRO A 35 5.07 -4.97 7.57
CA PRO A 35 5.04 -3.76 8.40
C PRO A 35 5.15 -2.45 7.60
N VAL A 36 6.02 -2.40 6.60
CA VAL A 36 6.18 -1.23 5.71
C VAL A 36 4.90 -0.94 4.93
N VAL A 37 4.20 -1.98 4.47
CA VAL A 37 2.94 -1.82 3.73
C VAL A 37 1.86 -1.26 4.63
N ARG A 38 1.74 -1.78 5.86
CA ARG A 38 0.79 -1.25 6.86
C ARG A 38 0.99 0.24 7.09
N GLU A 39 2.23 0.67 7.29
CA GLU A 39 2.52 2.05 7.64
C GLU A 39 2.26 3.00 6.47
N VAL A 40 2.63 2.62 5.24
CA VAL A 40 2.29 3.38 4.04
C VAL A 40 0.77 3.42 3.80
N ASN A 41 0.05 2.31 3.95
CA ASN A 41 -1.40 2.28 3.74
C ASN A 41 -2.14 3.24 4.68
N ARG A 42 -1.67 3.37 5.93
CA ARG A 42 -2.19 4.38 6.86
C ARG A 42 -1.90 5.80 6.42
N LEU A 43 -0.69 6.07 5.92
CA LEU A 43 -0.34 7.40 5.39
C LEU A 43 -1.21 7.77 4.18
N LEU A 44 -1.47 6.80 3.31
CA LEU A 44 -2.29 6.97 2.11
C LEU A 44 -3.80 6.84 2.37
N LEU A 45 -4.22 6.66 3.63
CA LEU A 45 -5.62 6.50 4.02
C LEU A 45 -6.32 5.38 3.23
N ALA A 46 -5.66 4.22 3.06
CA ALA A 46 -6.15 3.12 2.23
C ALA A 46 -7.54 2.58 2.67
N GLY A 47 -7.92 2.75 3.93
CA GLY A 47 -9.27 2.43 4.40
C GLY A 47 -10.36 3.35 3.83
N GLN A 48 -10.01 4.57 3.44
CA GLN A 48 -10.90 5.58 2.88
C GLN A 48 -10.81 5.61 1.34
N ASP A 49 -9.60 5.55 0.78
CA ASP A 49 -9.36 5.47 -0.66
C ASP A 49 -8.45 4.27 -1.02
N PRO A 50 -9.01 3.05 -1.08
CA PRO A 50 -8.23 1.87 -1.40
C PRO A 50 -7.77 1.86 -2.87
N TRP A 51 -8.46 2.57 -3.76
CA TRP A 51 -8.06 2.64 -5.17
C TRP A 51 -6.90 3.60 -5.38
N GLY A 52 -6.91 4.77 -4.74
CA GLY A 52 -5.77 5.69 -4.74
C GLY A 52 -4.52 5.06 -4.11
N ALA A 53 -4.67 4.36 -2.98
CA ALA A 53 -3.55 3.62 -2.39
C ALA A 53 -3.03 2.51 -3.32
N ALA A 54 -3.92 1.76 -4.00
CA ALA A 54 -3.51 0.75 -4.98
C ALA A 54 -2.77 1.35 -6.18
N ASP A 55 -3.23 2.49 -6.69
CA ASP A 55 -2.59 3.22 -7.79
C ASP A 55 -1.16 3.63 -7.41
N TRP A 56 -0.95 4.17 -6.20
CA TRP A 56 0.38 4.53 -5.73
C TRP A 56 1.33 3.34 -5.68
N TRP A 57 0.86 2.18 -5.18
CA TRP A 57 1.69 0.98 -5.02
C TRP A 57 2.00 0.26 -6.33
N LEU A 58 1.04 0.22 -7.25
CA LEU A 58 1.10 -0.57 -8.48
C LEU A 58 1.45 0.26 -9.72
N GLY A 59 1.34 1.59 -9.61
CA GLY A 59 1.75 2.54 -10.62
C GLY A 59 3.24 2.90 -10.55
N GLY A 60 3.72 3.56 -11.60
CA GLY A 60 5.09 4.09 -11.62
C GLY A 60 5.22 5.30 -10.70
N ASN A 61 6.11 5.21 -9.72
CA ASN A 61 6.43 6.29 -8.79
C ASN A 61 7.73 6.99 -9.23
N THR A 62 7.61 8.22 -9.73
CA THR A 62 8.74 9.03 -10.24
C THR A 62 9.83 9.25 -9.20
N TRP A 63 9.46 9.28 -7.92
CA TRP A 63 10.39 9.53 -6.83
C TRP A 63 11.22 8.29 -6.46
N LEU A 64 10.65 7.11 -6.68
CA LEU A 64 11.30 5.82 -6.52
C LEU A 64 11.91 5.26 -7.81
N ASP A 65 11.71 5.95 -8.94
CA ASP A 65 12.10 5.51 -10.29
C ASP A 65 11.61 4.08 -10.61
N GLY A 66 10.37 3.75 -10.20
CA GLY A 66 9.82 2.40 -10.39
C GLY A 66 8.47 2.18 -9.73
N VAL A 67 7.99 0.94 -9.73
CA VAL A 67 6.73 0.54 -9.10
C VAL A 67 6.99 0.21 -7.63
N PRO A 68 6.38 0.90 -6.64
CA PRO A 68 6.72 0.71 -5.23
C PRO A 68 6.55 -0.72 -4.73
N ALA A 69 5.54 -1.45 -5.22
CA ALA A 69 5.30 -2.84 -4.84
C ALA A 69 6.43 -3.78 -5.30
N GLU A 70 7.07 -3.50 -6.43
CA GLU A 70 8.20 -4.28 -6.95
C GLU A 70 9.52 -3.96 -6.23
N LEU A 71 9.61 -2.79 -5.60
CA LEU A 71 10.79 -2.32 -4.89
C LEU A 71 10.85 -2.78 -3.43
N LEU A 72 9.79 -3.42 -2.92
CA LEU A 72 9.61 -3.78 -1.51
C LEU A 72 10.72 -4.63 -0.89
N ASP A 73 11.42 -5.42 -1.70
CA ASP A 73 12.56 -6.25 -1.31
C ASP A 73 13.88 -5.80 -1.98
N ALA A 74 13.81 -4.79 -2.86
CA ALA A 74 14.96 -4.27 -3.60
C ALA A 74 15.58 -3.02 -2.96
N VAL A 75 14.80 -2.25 -2.20
CA VAL A 75 15.24 -1.00 -1.57
C VAL A 75 14.92 -0.99 -0.06
N PRO A 76 15.63 -0.16 0.73
CA PRO A 76 15.32 0.03 2.14
C PRO A 76 13.87 0.52 2.35
N HIS A 77 13.17 -0.03 3.35
CA HIS A 77 11.79 0.34 3.67
C HIS A 77 11.64 1.83 4.03
N GLU A 78 12.68 2.44 4.59
CA GLU A 78 12.73 3.88 4.87
C GLU A 78 12.58 4.74 3.61
N LEU A 79 13.07 4.26 2.46
CA LEU A 79 12.94 4.98 1.18
C LEU A 79 11.49 4.95 0.70
N ILE A 80 10.82 3.79 0.80
CA ILE A 80 9.41 3.65 0.46
C ILE A 80 8.54 4.53 1.37
N LEU A 81 8.83 4.55 2.67
CA LEU A 81 8.13 5.40 3.63
C LEU A 81 8.34 6.89 3.37
N ALA A 82 9.58 7.31 3.08
CA ALA A 82 9.87 8.68 2.70
C ALA A 82 9.06 9.07 1.45
N ALA A 83 8.99 8.18 0.46
CA ALA A 83 8.25 8.44 -0.76
C ALA A 83 6.75 8.65 -0.53
N ALA A 84 6.14 7.84 0.35
CA ALA A 84 4.74 8.00 0.72
C ALA A 84 4.50 9.30 1.50
N ARG A 85 5.41 9.67 2.41
CA ARG A 85 5.25 10.89 3.22
C ARG A 85 5.20 12.15 2.38
N ALA A 86 6.09 12.29 1.39
CA ALA A 86 6.08 13.53 0.62
C ALA A 86 4.90 13.68 -0.32
N LEU A 87 4.24 12.57 -0.73
CA LEU A 87 2.96 12.69 -1.43
C LEU A 87 1.92 13.37 -0.54
N VAL A 88 1.85 12.96 0.74
CA VAL A 88 0.90 13.52 1.71
C VAL A 88 1.24 14.97 2.09
N GLU A 89 2.51 15.35 2.00
CA GLU A 89 2.95 16.74 2.25
C GLU A 89 2.68 17.68 1.06
N ASP A 90 2.46 17.16 -0.15
CA ASP A 90 2.20 17.93 -1.38
C ASP A 90 0.69 18.15 -1.66
N ASP A 91 -0.21 17.43 -0.97
CA ASP A 91 -1.69 17.49 -1.10
C ASP A 91 -2.36 18.60 -0.28
#